data_AF-A0A356AWB8-F1
#
_entry.id   AF-A0A356AWB8-F1
#
_cell.length_a   1.000
_cell.length_b   1.000
_cell.length_c   1.000
_cell.angle_alpha   90.00
_cell.angle_beta   90.00
_cell.angle_gamma   90.00
#
_symmetry.space_group_name_H-M   'P 1'
#
loop_
_entity.id
_entity.type
_entity.pdbx_description
1 polymer ?
#
loop_
_entity_poly.entity_id
_entity_poly.type
_entity_poly.pdbx_seq_one_letter_code
_entity_poly.pdbx_strand_id
1 'polypeptide(L)' 'QGKTIITLFYENSTRTRSSFELAAKYMSGNSVNISVASSSVAKGETLIDTGRTLDVMGTDVIIIRHSMAGAPA' A
#
# COMPACT_ATOMS: atom_id res chain seq x y z
N GLN A 1 2.17 -18.23 5.99
CA GLN A 1 2.15 -17.41 7.22
C GLN A 1 3.38 -16.53 7.21
N GLY A 2 3.30 -15.29 7.70
CA GLY A 2 4.43 -14.35 7.69
C GLY A 2 4.60 -13.49 6.43
N LYS A 3 3.61 -13.45 5.54
CA LYS A 3 3.64 -12.54 4.38
C LYS A 3 3.30 -11.12 4.80
N THR A 4 4.00 -10.15 4.23
CA THR A 4 3.77 -8.71 4.49
C THR A 4 2.93 -8.10 3.38
N ILE A 5 1.80 -7.52 3.77
CA ILE A 5 0.85 -6.86 2.87
C ILE A 5 0.92 -5.36 3.15
N ILE A 6 1.20 -4.57 2.12
CA ILE A 6 1.22 -3.11 2.21
C ILE A 6 0.03 -2.53 1.46
N THR A 7 -0.67 -1.61 2.12
CA THR A 7 -1.80 -0.87 1.55
C THR A 7 -1.39 0.58 1.30
N LEU A 8 -1.37 0.97 0.02
CA LEU A 8 -1.08 2.31 -0.49
C LEU A 8 -2.38 2.94 -1.00
N PHE A 9 -2.97 3.83 -0.21
CA PHE A 9 -4.25 4.46 -0.54
C PHE A 9 -4.04 5.97 -0.73
N TYR A 10 -4.11 6.41 -1.99
CA TYR A 10 -4.04 7.83 -2.38
C TYR A 10 -5.39 8.53 -2.18
N GLU A 11 -6.46 7.76 -2.07
CA GLU A 11 -7.79 8.23 -1.72
C GLU A 11 -8.27 7.53 -0.44
N ASN A 12 -8.94 8.29 0.42
CA ASN A 12 -9.48 7.75 1.66
C ASN A 12 -10.53 6.68 1.37
N SER A 13 -10.28 5.46 1.86
CA SER A 13 -11.28 4.38 1.88
C SER A 13 -11.14 3.53 3.13
N THR A 14 -12.03 3.78 4.09
CA THR A 14 -12.01 3.10 5.39
C THR A 14 -12.43 1.65 5.28
N ARG A 15 -13.49 1.35 4.52
CA ARG A 15 -14.03 -0.02 4.40
C ARG A 15 -13.05 -0.97 3.70
N THR A 16 -12.48 -0.52 2.57
CA THR A 16 -11.54 -1.35 1.80
C THR A 16 -10.22 -1.56 2.56
N ARG A 17 -9.72 -0.52 3.25
CA ARG A 17 -8.52 -0.65 4.08
C ARG A 17 -8.73 -1.66 5.20
N SER A 18 -9.80 -1.50 5.97
CA SER A 18 -10.08 -2.40 7.10
C SER A 18 -10.34 -3.84 6.66
N SER A 19 -10.95 -4.08 5.49
CA SER A 19 -11.13 -5.44 4.99
C SER A 19 -9.80 -6.14 4.68
N PHE A 20 -8.83 -5.42 4.10
CA PHE A 20 -7.51 -5.99 3.81
C PHE A 20 -6.64 -6.17 5.05
N GLU A 21 -6.70 -5.22 6.00
CA GLU A 21 -6.03 -5.37 7.31
C GLU A 21 -6.59 -6.59 8.07
N LEU A 22 -7.91 -6.78 8.05
CA LEU A 22 -8.55 -7.93 8.70
C LEU A 22 -8.19 -9.25 8.00
N ALA A 23 -8.18 -9.27 6.67
CA ALA A 23 -7.76 -10.43 5.89
C ALA A 23 -6.29 -10.81 6.17
N ALA A 24 -5.39 -9.82 6.27
CA ALA A 24 -4.00 -10.05 6.64
C ALA A 24 -3.89 -10.72 8.02
N LYS A 25 -4.62 -10.21 9.01
CA LYS A 25 -4.68 -10.80 10.36
C LYS A 25 -5.20 -12.24 10.35
N TYR A 26 -6.27 -12.52 9.61
CA TYR A 26 -6.80 -13.88 9.50
C TYR A 26 -5.83 -14.88 8.85
N MET A 27 -4.97 -14.41 7.96
CA MET A 27 -3.93 -15.24 7.33
C MET A 27 -2.62 -15.31 8.12
N SER A 28 -2.60 -14.76 9.34
CA SER A 28 -1.37 -14.61 10.16
C SER A 28 -0.25 -13.91 9.36
N GLY A 29 -0.63 -12.87 8.63
CA GLY A 29 0.26 -11.99 7.88
C GLY A 29 0.38 -10.62 8.55
N ASN A 30 1.40 -9.87 8.14
CA ASN A 30 1.61 -8.50 8.60
C ASN A 30 0.89 -7.54 7.65
N SER A 31 0.22 -6.52 8.19
CA SER A 31 -0.37 -5.44 7.40
C SER A 31 0.30 -4.11 7.74
N VAL A 32 0.81 -3.41 6.72
CA VAL A 32 1.32 -2.05 6.86
C VAL A 32 0.44 -1.13 6.02
N ASN A 33 0.05 0.00 6.60
CA ASN A 33 -0.69 1.03 5.89
C ASN A 33 0.21 2.24 5.65
N ILE A 34 0.29 2.67 4.40
CA ILE A 34 1.01 3.88 4.00
C ILE A 34 -0.03 4.85 3.48
N SER A 35 -0.37 5.82 4.34
CA SER A 35 -1.22 6.95 3.97
C SER A 35 -0.39 8.00 3.24
N VAL A 36 -0.79 8.27 1.99
CA VAL A 36 -0.08 9.17 1.08
C VAL A 36 -0.14 10.63 1.55
N ALA A 37 -1.18 10.99 2.31
CA ALA A 37 -1.32 12.32 2.91
C ALA A 37 -0.17 12.69 3.88
N SER A 38 0.58 11.69 4.36
CA SER A 38 1.73 11.87 5.25
C SER A 38 3.04 11.31 4.70
N SER A 39 3.06 10.71 3.50
CA SER A 39 4.23 10.00 2.96
C SER A 39 4.97 10.82 1.90
N SER A 40 6.23 10.42 1.65
CA SER A 40 7.17 11.02 0.69
C SER A 40 6.64 11.20 -0.75
N VAL A 41 5.49 10.62 -1.10
CA VAL A 41 4.79 10.89 -2.35
C VAL A 41 4.46 12.39 -2.51
N ALA A 42 4.23 13.12 -1.40
CA ALA A 42 4.08 14.58 -1.43
C ALA A 42 5.33 15.33 -1.95
N LYS A 43 6.50 14.66 -2.00
CA LYS A 43 7.75 15.22 -2.55
C LYS A 43 7.93 14.96 -4.06
N GLY A 44 6.93 14.40 -4.74
CA GLY A 44 7.02 14.10 -6.18
C GLY A 44 7.74 12.79 -6.50
N GLU A 45 7.77 11.86 -5.54
CA GLU A 45 8.28 10.50 -5.75
C GLU A 45 7.30 9.71 -6.60
N THR A 46 7.78 9.05 -7.66
CA THR A 46 6.91 8.34 -8.60
C THR A 46 6.31 7.10 -7.93
N LEU A 47 5.18 6.64 -8.46
CA LEU A 47 4.54 5.40 -7.99
C LEU A 47 5.48 4.19 -8.16
N ILE A 48 6.37 4.26 -9.15
CA ILE A 48 7.41 3.27 -9.45
C ILE A 48 8.51 3.28 -8.38
N ASP A 49 8.98 4.46 -7.97
CA ASP A 49 10.01 4.58 -6.92
C ASP A 49 9.47 4.15 -5.56
N THR A 50 8.21 4.49 -5.28
CA THR A 50 7.50 3.97 -4.10
C THR A 50 7.45 2.44 -4.15
N GLY A 51 7.05 1.86 -5.29
CA GLY A 51 7.02 0.41 -5.49
C GLY A 51 8.38 -0.26 -5.27
N ARG A 52 9.46 0.32 -5.81
CA ARG A 52 10.83 -0.16 -5.61
C ARG A 52 11.27 -0.11 -4.16
N THR A 53 10.92 0.96 -3.45
CA THR A 53 11.21 1.08 -2.02
C THR A 53 10.51 -0.03 -1.23
N LEU A 54 9.24 -0.31 -1.52
CA LEU A 54 8.50 -1.39 -0.87
C LEU A 54 9.03 -2.78 -1.22
N ASP A 55 9.51 -2.97 -2.44
CA ASP A 55 10.16 -4.22 -2.87
C ASP A 55 11.44 -4.50 -2.05
N VAL A 56 12.28 -3.46 -1.87
CA VAL A 56 13.49 -3.55 -1.03
C VAL A 56 13.15 -3.81 0.45
N MET A 57 12.00 -3.35 0.93
CA MET A 57 11.52 -3.64 2.30
C MET A 57 11.04 -5.08 2.49
N GLY A 58 11.04 -5.92 1.45
CA GLY A 58 10.62 -7.33 1.53
C GLY A 58 9.10 -7.49 1.55
N THR A 59 8.39 -6.65 0.81
CA THR A 59 6.92 -6.71 0.73
C THR A 59 6.46 -7.83 -0.20
N ASP A 60 5.55 -8.69 0.25
CA ASP A 60 4.99 -9.76 -0.59
C ASP A 60 3.84 -9.29 -1.49
N VAL A 61 3.03 -8.36 -0.98
CA VAL A 61 1.81 -7.92 -1.65
C VAL A 61 1.63 -6.42 -1.47
N ILE A 62 1.38 -5.72 -2.57
CA ILE A 62 1.08 -4.29 -2.57
C ILE A 62 -0.34 -4.10 -3.09
N ILE A 63 -1.17 -3.43 -2.30
CA ILE A 63 -2.53 -3.05 -2.65
C ILE A 63 -2.55 -1.55 -2.87
N ILE A 64 -2.83 -1.13 -4.10
CA ILE A 64 -2.81 0.28 -4.50
C ILE A 64 -4.23 0.75 -4.79
N ARG A 65 -4.61 1.89 -4.22
CA ARG A 65 -5.79 2.65 -4.63
C ARG A 65 -5.34 4.03 -5.08
N HIS A 66 -5.54 4.33 -6.36
CA HIS A 66 -5.17 5.59 -6.99
C HIS A 66 -6.37 6.14 -7.78
N SER A 67 -6.53 7.48 -7.81
CA SER A 67 -7.64 8.16 -8.51
C SER A 67 -7.51 8.06 -10.04
N MET A 68 -6.28 7.99 -10.54
CA MET A 68 -5.99 7.86 -11.98
C MET A 68 -6.13 6.39 -12.44
N ALA A 69 -7.01 6.17 -13.41
CA ALA A 69 -7.16 4.88 -14.07
C ALA A 69 -5.89 4.52 -14.88
N GLY A 70 -5.37 3.31 -14.69
CA GLY A 70 -4.24 2.78 -15.47
C GLY A 70 -2.84 3.14 -14.96
N ALA A 71 -2.70 3.83 -13.82
CA ALA A 71 -1.46 4.23 -13.14
C ALA A 71 -0.15 4.02 -13.96
N PRO A 72 0.24 5.02 -14.76
CA PRO A 72 1.37 5.85 -14.29
C PRO A 72 1.27 7.34 -14.66
N ALA A 73 1.81 8.18 -13.77
CA ALA A 73 2.95 9.06 -14.04
C ALA A 73 3.91 8.94 -12.84
#